data_AF-A0A640XZI7-F1
#
_entry.id   AF-A0A640XZI7-F1
#
_cell.length_a   1.000
_cell.length_b   1.000
_cell.length_c   1.000
_cell.angle_alpha   90.00
_cell.angle_beta   90.00
_cell.angle_gamma   90.00
#
_symmetry.space_group_name_H-M   'P 1'
#
loop_
_entity.id
_entity.type
_entity.pdbx_description
1 polymer ?
#
loop_
_entity_poly.entity_id
_entity_poly.type
_entity_poly.pdbx_seq_one_letter_code
_entity_poly.pdbx_strand_id
1 'polypeptide(L)'
;MPNPTHSGASDDLSRFRRLTGATAIATFALIVIGGVVRISDSGLGCGPAGSGTHGWPLCDGQVVPFVGGSTLIEFTHRVVAGVVAVLILLLAWRAWRSLRDNSWLVRGSFSALGLVLFQAALGGLTVEHNLHATLVAIHLGVAMVLLAILLAMYRATAPEPEPAAAAAT
;
A
#
# COMPACT_ATOMS: atom_id res chain seq x y z
N MET A 1 -26.80 -31.10 13.68
CA MET A 1 -26.49 -30.57 12.32
C MET A 1 -25.79 -29.23 12.52
N PRO A 2 -24.49 -29.09 12.19
CA PRO A 2 -23.81 -27.79 12.31
C PRO A 2 -24.35 -26.81 11.27
N ASN A 3 -24.63 -25.59 11.71
CA ASN A 3 -25.21 -24.52 10.91
C ASN A 3 -24.16 -24.00 9.90
N PRO A 4 -24.36 -24.14 8.57
CA PRO A 4 -23.34 -23.86 7.56
C PRO A 4 -22.98 -22.37 7.40
N THR A 5 -23.67 -21.47 8.09
CA THR A 5 -23.48 -20.02 7.96
C THR A 5 -22.31 -19.47 8.75
N HIS A 6 -21.87 -20.14 9.82
CA HIS A 6 -20.79 -19.63 10.68
C HIS A 6 -19.37 -19.88 10.13
N SER A 7 -19.14 -20.97 9.39
CA SER A 7 -17.81 -21.29 8.85
C SER A 7 -17.39 -20.35 7.71
N GLY A 8 -18.33 -19.96 6.84
CA GLY A 8 -18.03 -19.08 5.70
C GLY A 8 -17.58 -17.68 6.12
N ALA A 9 -18.22 -17.10 7.13
CA ALA A 9 -17.89 -15.75 7.62
C ALA A 9 -16.52 -15.71 8.35
N SER A 10 -16.19 -16.73 9.13
CA SER A 10 -14.88 -16.84 9.79
C SER A 10 -13.75 -17.02 8.78
N ASP A 11 -13.99 -17.80 7.72
CA ASP A 11 -13.00 -18.05 6.68
C ASP A 11 -12.70 -16.78 5.88
N ASP A 12 -13.73 -16.01 5.50
CA ASP A 12 -13.57 -14.76 4.76
C ASP A 12 -12.83 -13.69 5.57
N LEU A 13 -13.12 -13.57 6.87
CA LEU A 13 -12.40 -12.66 7.76
C LEU A 13 -10.93 -13.06 7.90
N SER A 14 -10.62 -14.35 8.03
CA SER A 14 -9.25 -14.84 8.13
C SER A 14 -8.44 -14.58 6.84
N ARG A 15 -9.06 -14.76 5.67
CA ARG A 15 -8.46 -14.47 4.36
C ARG A 15 -8.22 -12.98 4.19
N PHE A 16 -9.20 -12.15 4.56
CA PHE A 16 -9.06 -10.70 4.54
C PHE A 16 -7.92 -10.25 5.45
N ARG A 17 -7.85 -10.77 6.68
CA ARG A 17 -6.77 -10.46 7.62
C ARG A 17 -5.39 -10.79 7.07
N ARG A 18 -5.21 -11.99 6.49
CA ARG A 18 -3.92 -12.40 5.89
C ARG A 18 -3.52 -11.46 4.75
N LEU A 19 -4.48 -11.08 3.90
CA LEU A 19 -4.25 -10.12 2.83
C LEU A 19 -3.87 -8.74 3.38
N THR A 20 -4.58 -8.24 4.40
CA THR A 20 -4.28 -6.96 5.04
C THR A 20 -2.89 -6.94 5.67
N GLY A 21 -2.52 -8.02 6.36
CA GLY A 21 -1.18 -8.18 6.95
C GLY A 21 -0.07 -8.21 5.89
N ALA A 22 -0.25 -8.99 4.82
CA ALA A 22 0.69 -9.03 3.70
C ALA A 22 0.82 -7.65 3.02
N THR A 23 -0.29 -6.95 2.84
CA THR A 23 -0.31 -5.59 2.27
C THR A 23 0.40 -4.60 3.18
N ALA A 24 0.20 -4.66 4.50
CA ALA A 24 0.90 -3.79 5.44
C ALA A 24 2.42 -4.00 5.42
N ILE A 25 2.88 -5.26 5.36
CA ILE A 25 4.30 -5.59 5.25
C ILE A 25 4.87 -5.08 3.92
N ALA A 26 4.16 -5.30 2.81
CA ALA A 26 4.59 -4.82 1.50
C ALA A 26 4.66 -3.28 1.45
N THR A 27 3.67 -2.58 2.03
CA THR A 27 3.68 -1.11 2.16
C THR A 27 4.84 -0.63 3.01
N PHE A 28 5.16 -1.29 4.13
CA PHE A 28 6.31 -0.94 4.95
C PHE A 28 7.63 -1.13 4.17
N ALA A 29 7.79 -2.25 3.46
CA ALA A 29 8.94 -2.48 2.60
C ALA A 29 9.04 -1.41 1.49
N LEU A 30 7.92 -1.02 0.89
CA LEU A 30 7.85 0.06 -0.10
C LEU A 30 8.34 1.40 0.46
N ILE A 31 7.95 1.74 1.69
CA ILE A 31 8.40 2.96 2.38
C ILE A 31 9.92 2.93 2.57
N VAL A 32 10.48 1.78 3.00
CA VAL A 32 11.94 1.61 3.14
C VAL A 32 12.65 1.78 1.79
N ILE A 33 12.12 1.16 0.73
CA ILE A 33 12.67 1.30 -0.63
C ILE A 33 12.60 2.77 -1.08
N GLY A 34 11.51 3.49 -0.81
CA GLY A 34 11.41 4.92 -1.08
C GLY A 34 12.45 5.75 -0.32
N GLY A 35 12.73 5.37 0.93
CA GLY A 35 13.85 5.92 1.71
C GLY A 35 15.20 5.70 1.01
N VAL A 36 15.44 4.48 0.50
CA VAL A 36 16.64 4.14 -0.28
C VAL A 36 16.77 5.01 -1.53
N VAL A 37 15.69 5.18 -2.31
CA VAL A 37 15.65 6.07 -3.49
C VAL A 37 16.12 7.48 -3.12
N ARG A 38 15.66 8.00 -1.98
CA ARG A 38 16.02 9.35 -1.52
C ARG A 38 17.48 9.45 -1.08
N ILE A 39 17.98 8.53 -0.27
CA ILE A 39 19.37 8.62 0.27
C ILE A 39 20.43 8.27 -0.78
N SER A 40 20.05 7.59 -1.86
CA SER A 40 20.92 7.25 -2.98
C SER A 40 20.82 8.26 -4.14
N ASP A 41 20.13 9.39 -3.93
CA ASP A 41 19.87 10.42 -4.95
C ASP A 41 19.29 9.88 -6.27
N SER A 42 18.56 8.76 -6.18
CA SER A 42 18.03 8.04 -7.34
C SER A 42 16.60 8.45 -7.70
N GLY A 43 16.05 9.50 -7.07
CA GLY A 43 14.65 9.92 -7.29
C GLY A 43 14.34 10.52 -8.67
N LEU A 44 15.35 10.73 -9.51
CA LEU A 44 15.23 11.18 -10.91
C LEU A 44 15.89 10.18 -11.89
N GLY A 45 16.07 8.93 -11.47
CA GLY A 45 16.64 7.87 -12.29
C GLY A 45 15.77 7.50 -13.50
N CYS A 46 14.47 7.76 -13.46
CA CYS A 46 13.51 7.53 -14.55
C CYS A 46 13.34 8.72 -15.50
N GLY A 47 14.03 9.83 -15.26
CA GLY A 47 13.97 11.02 -16.11
C GLY A 47 14.11 12.31 -15.30
N PRO A 48 14.54 13.41 -15.94
CA PRO A 48 14.67 14.70 -15.27
C PRO A 48 13.30 15.25 -14.85
N ALA A 49 13.31 16.13 -13.85
CA ALA A 49 12.16 16.94 -13.50
C ALA A 49 11.69 17.76 -14.71
N GLY A 50 10.37 17.92 -14.91
CA GLY A 50 9.83 18.63 -16.08
C GLY A 50 9.62 17.74 -17.31
N SER A 51 9.94 16.44 -17.23
CA SER A 51 9.82 15.52 -18.37
C SER A 51 8.39 15.01 -18.60
N GLY A 52 7.44 15.36 -17.72
CA GLY A 52 6.05 14.95 -17.85
C GLY A 52 5.92 13.42 -17.92
N THR A 53 5.20 12.93 -18.93
CA THR A 53 4.92 11.49 -19.08
C THR A 53 6.17 10.64 -19.32
N HIS A 54 7.26 11.22 -19.84
CA HIS A 54 8.52 10.50 -20.02
C HIS A 54 9.14 10.08 -18.69
N GLY A 55 9.02 10.93 -17.66
CA GLY A 55 9.52 10.66 -16.32
C GLY A 55 8.50 9.98 -15.41
N TRP A 56 7.20 10.25 -15.53
CA TRP A 56 6.12 9.58 -14.77
C TRP A 56 4.82 9.64 -15.58
N PRO A 57 4.11 8.54 -15.93
CA PRO A 57 4.25 7.16 -15.43
C PRO A 57 5.40 6.36 -15.94
N LEU A 58 5.86 6.71 -17.13
CA LEU A 58 6.88 5.93 -17.79
C LEU A 58 8.21 6.18 -17.08
N CYS A 59 9.16 5.30 -17.32
CA CYS A 59 10.54 5.46 -16.88
C CYS A 59 11.38 5.58 -18.14
N ASP A 60 11.91 6.77 -18.41
CA ASP A 60 12.61 7.13 -19.64
C ASP A 60 11.77 6.89 -20.90
N GLY A 61 10.46 7.19 -20.82
CA GLY A 61 9.51 6.93 -21.91
C GLY A 61 9.21 5.45 -22.16
N GLN A 62 9.70 4.54 -21.32
CA GLN A 62 9.48 3.10 -21.42
C GLN A 62 8.64 2.57 -20.24
N VAL A 63 7.87 1.50 -20.48
CA VAL A 63 7.16 0.78 -19.40
C VAL A 63 8.13 -0.11 -18.61
N VAL A 64 9.12 -0.67 -19.29
CA VAL A 64 10.23 -1.43 -18.72
C VAL A 64 11.53 -0.87 -19.30
N PRO A 65 12.30 -0.08 -18.55
CA PRO A 65 13.52 0.55 -19.03
C PRO A 65 14.70 -0.43 -19.06
N PHE A 66 15.79 -0.04 -19.72
CA PHE A 66 17.08 -0.67 -19.49
C PHE A 66 17.56 -0.36 -18.06
N VAL A 67 17.77 -1.40 -17.25
CA VAL A 67 18.05 -1.23 -15.82
C VAL A 67 19.54 -1.08 -15.55
N GLY A 68 19.94 0.11 -15.08
CA GLY A 68 21.29 0.39 -14.60
C GLY A 68 21.30 1.58 -13.63
N GLY A 69 22.25 1.59 -12.69
CA GLY A 69 22.45 2.72 -11.76
C GLY A 69 21.19 3.15 -11.00
N SER A 70 20.92 4.47 -11.00
CA SER A 70 19.79 5.10 -10.31
C SER A 70 18.43 4.72 -10.91
N THR A 71 18.35 4.47 -12.22
CA THR A 71 17.11 4.04 -12.90
C THR A 71 16.58 2.73 -12.33
N LEU A 72 17.47 1.76 -12.03
CA LEU A 72 17.07 0.49 -11.43
C LEU A 72 16.43 0.69 -10.04
N ILE A 73 17.00 1.58 -9.23
CA ILE A 73 16.53 1.84 -7.86
C ILE A 73 15.14 2.49 -7.90
N GLU A 74 14.96 3.54 -8.72
CA GLU A 74 13.67 4.21 -8.85
C GLU A 74 12.60 3.30 -9.48
N PHE A 75 12.96 2.59 -10.55
CA PHE A 75 12.04 1.67 -11.21
C PHE A 75 11.59 0.55 -10.27
N THR A 76 12.49 0.01 -9.45
CA THR A 76 12.14 -0.99 -8.42
C THR A 76 11.12 -0.43 -7.44
N HIS A 77 11.28 0.81 -6.97
CA HIS A 77 10.30 1.46 -6.11
C HIS A 77 8.91 1.56 -6.79
N ARG A 78 8.86 1.95 -8.07
CA ARG A 78 7.61 2.05 -8.85
C ARG A 78 6.93 0.69 -9.04
N VAL A 79 7.70 -0.36 -9.33
CA VAL A 79 7.17 -1.73 -9.48
C VAL A 79 6.55 -2.20 -8.16
N VAL A 80 7.25 -2.02 -7.04
CA VAL A 80 6.73 -2.41 -5.72
C VAL A 80 5.50 -1.58 -5.34
N ALA A 81 5.47 -0.29 -5.69
CA ALA A 81 4.28 0.57 -5.52
C ALA A 81 3.07 0.03 -6.31
N GLY A 82 3.30 -0.42 -7.55
CA GLY A 82 2.26 -1.07 -8.37
C GLY A 82 1.73 -2.34 -7.71
N VAL A 83 2.59 -3.19 -7.16
CA VAL A 83 2.18 -4.39 -6.41
C VAL A 83 1.32 -4.01 -5.21
N VAL A 84 1.73 -3.02 -4.42
CA VAL A 84 0.95 -2.53 -3.26
C VAL A 84 -0.42 -1.99 -3.70
N ALA A 85 -0.48 -1.24 -4.80
CA ALA A 85 -1.76 -0.73 -5.34
C ALA A 85 -2.71 -1.88 -5.73
N VAL A 86 -2.19 -2.94 -6.36
CA VAL A 86 -3.00 -4.14 -6.69
C VAL A 86 -3.48 -4.85 -5.42
N LEU A 87 -2.63 -5.00 -4.41
CA LEU A 87 -3.02 -5.62 -3.14
C LEU A 87 -4.14 -4.82 -2.44
N ILE A 88 -4.05 -3.48 -2.44
CA ILE A 88 -5.08 -2.60 -1.90
C ILE A 88 -6.38 -2.68 -2.70
N LEU A 89 -6.31 -2.78 -4.03
CA LEU A 89 -7.48 -2.99 -4.87
C LEU A 89 -8.16 -4.33 -4.54
N LEU A 90 -7.38 -5.40 -4.34
CA LEU A 90 -7.90 -6.71 -3.92
C LEU A 90 -8.52 -6.66 -2.52
N LEU A 91 -7.99 -5.86 -1.60
CA LEU A 91 -8.59 -5.61 -0.28
C LEU A 91 -9.95 -4.92 -0.41
N ALA A 92 -10.02 -3.81 -1.17
CA ALA A 92 -11.28 -3.10 -1.39
C ALA A 92 -12.34 -3.99 -2.05
N TRP A 93 -11.93 -4.78 -3.05
CA TRP A 93 -12.81 -5.75 -3.72
C TRP A 93 -13.32 -6.83 -2.76
N ARG A 94 -12.44 -7.45 -1.94
CA ARG A 94 -12.86 -8.45 -0.94
C ARG A 94 -13.76 -7.86 0.14
N ALA A 95 -13.42 -6.67 0.66
CA ALA A 95 -14.24 -6.01 1.67
C ALA A 95 -15.66 -5.76 1.14
N TRP A 96 -15.79 -5.27 -0.09
CA TRP A 96 -17.07 -5.03 -0.73
C TRP A 96 -17.88 -6.31 -1.00
N ARG A 97 -17.21 -7.41 -1.40
CA ARG A 97 -17.90 -8.66 -1.78
C ARG A 97 -18.27 -9.54 -0.59
N SER A 98 -17.42 -9.64 0.42
CA SER A 98 -17.58 -10.61 1.52
C SER A 98 -17.83 -9.96 2.89
N LEU A 99 -17.46 -8.69 3.09
CA LEU A 99 -17.51 -8.03 4.40
C LEU A 99 -18.37 -6.76 4.40
N ARG A 100 -19.38 -6.70 3.51
CA ARG A 100 -20.25 -5.52 3.33
C ARG A 100 -20.98 -5.08 4.61
N ASP A 101 -21.26 -6.03 5.51
CA ASP A 101 -21.94 -5.77 6.78
C ASP A 101 -21.01 -5.08 7.79
N ASN A 102 -19.69 -5.15 7.58
CA ASN A 102 -18.69 -4.47 8.40
C ASN A 102 -18.27 -3.15 7.74
N SER A 103 -19.08 -2.10 7.98
CA SER A 103 -18.89 -0.77 7.40
C SER A 103 -17.53 -0.13 7.71
N TRP A 104 -16.90 -0.48 8.83
CA TRP A 104 -15.55 -0.02 9.19
C TRP A 104 -14.48 -0.58 8.24
N LEU A 105 -14.50 -1.90 7.98
CA LEU A 105 -13.52 -2.54 7.08
C LEU A 105 -13.71 -2.11 5.62
N VAL A 106 -14.95 -1.95 5.17
CA VAL A 106 -15.26 -1.43 3.83
C VAL A 106 -14.73 -0.02 3.68
N ARG A 107 -15.09 0.90 4.59
CA ARG A 107 -14.60 2.29 4.55
C ARG A 107 -13.08 2.36 4.62
N GLY A 108 -12.45 1.58 5.52
CA GLY A 108 -10.99 1.51 5.63
C GLY A 108 -10.32 1.07 4.33
N SER A 109 -10.89 0.07 3.65
CA SER A 109 -10.34 -0.45 2.39
C SER A 109 -10.47 0.55 1.24
N PHE A 110 -11.61 1.23 1.12
CA PHE A 110 -11.79 2.28 0.11
C PHE A 110 -10.96 3.54 0.43
N SER A 111 -10.80 3.90 1.70
CA SER A 111 -9.88 4.96 2.11
C SER A 111 -8.43 4.63 1.74
N ALA A 112 -7.98 3.38 1.97
CA ALA A 112 -6.66 2.93 1.56
C ALA A 112 -6.48 2.99 0.02
N LEU A 113 -7.52 2.62 -0.74
CA LEU A 113 -7.52 2.75 -2.20
C LEU A 113 -7.40 4.21 -2.66
N GLY A 114 -8.16 5.12 -2.05
CA GLY A 114 -8.03 6.55 -2.34
C GLY A 114 -6.65 7.10 -2.01
N LEU A 115 -6.08 6.70 -0.86
CA LEU A 115 -4.76 7.13 -0.42
C LEU A 115 -3.63 6.61 -1.32
N VAL A 116 -3.68 5.37 -1.81
CA VAL A 116 -2.63 4.86 -2.70
C VAL A 116 -2.67 5.53 -4.09
N LEU A 117 -3.85 5.89 -4.58
CA LEU A 117 -3.98 6.67 -5.82
C LEU A 117 -3.46 8.09 -5.65
N PHE A 118 -3.78 8.72 -4.51
CA PHE A 118 -3.24 10.03 -4.17
C PHE A 118 -1.71 9.99 -3.99
N GLN A 119 -1.17 8.91 -3.41
CA GLN A 119 0.26 8.65 -3.32
C GLN A 119 0.94 8.61 -4.69
N ALA A 120 0.37 7.89 -5.66
CA ALA A 120 0.91 7.82 -7.01
C ALA A 120 0.99 9.21 -7.65
N ALA A 121 -0.07 10.02 -7.53
CA ALA A 121 -0.09 11.39 -8.02
C ALA A 121 0.97 12.27 -7.33
N LEU A 122 1.06 12.20 -6.00
CA LEU A 122 2.02 12.98 -5.22
C LEU A 122 3.47 12.56 -5.51
N GLY A 123 3.72 11.27 -5.77
CA GLY A 123 5.02 10.76 -6.21
C GLY A 123 5.41 11.34 -7.57
N GLY A 124 4.48 11.39 -8.52
CA GLY A 124 4.68 12.06 -9.81
C GLY A 124 4.98 13.55 -9.68
N LEU A 125 4.22 14.26 -8.84
CA LEU A 125 4.52 15.67 -8.54
C LEU A 125 5.90 15.85 -7.91
N THR A 126 6.34 14.91 -7.08
CA THR A 126 7.67 14.95 -6.45
C THR A 126 8.80 14.84 -7.49
N VAL A 127 8.67 13.95 -8.47
CA VAL A 127 9.61 13.83 -9.61
C VAL A 127 9.59 15.11 -10.44
N GLU A 128 8.40 15.60 -10.78
CA GLU A 128 8.23 16.79 -11.63
C GLU A 128 8.80 18.07 -11.01
N HIS A 129 8.77 18.18 -9.68
CA HIS A 129 9.28 19.34 -8.94
C HIS A 129 10.68 19.09 -8.36
N ASN A 130 11.50 18.30 -9.04
CA ASN A 130 12.92 18.10 -8.70
C ASN A 130 13.14 17.67 -7.24
N LEU A 131 12.30 16.75 -6.76
CA LEU A 131 12.37 16.18 -5.41
C LEU A 131 12.28 17.23 -4.28
N HIS A 132 11.45 18.26 -4.48
CA HIS A 132 11.21 19.33 -3.50
C HIS A 132 10.93 18.75 -2.10
N ALA A 133 11.72 19.16 -1.10
CA ALA A 133 11.75 18.53 0.22
C ALA A 133 10.36 18.46 0.89
N THR A 134 9.55 19.50 0.74
CA THR A 134 8.17 19.53 1.27
C THR A 134 7.29 18.46 0.63
N LEU A 135 7.39 18.25 -0.69
CA LEU A 135 6.58 17.23 -1.38
C LEU A 135 7.01 15.84 -0.96
N VAL A 136 8.32 15.58 -0.86
CA VAL A 136 8.87 14.33 -0.34
C VAL A 136 8.37 14.06 1.09
N ALA A 137 8.37 15.08 1.96
CA ALA A 137 7.90 14.95 3.34
C ALA A 137 6.39 14.67 3.42
N ILE A 138 5.57 15.37 2.63
CA ILE A 138 4.12 15.11 2.54
C ILE A 138 3.88 13.70 1.98
N HIS A 139 4.65 13.29 0.97
CA HIS A 139 4.58 11.96 0.38
C HIS A 139 4.87 10.88 1.43
N LEU A 140 5.94 11.02 2.22
CA LEU A 140 6.19 10.12 3.33
C LEU A 140 5.08 10.15 4.39
N GLY A 141 4.62 11.35 4.79
CA GLY A 141 3.58 11.50 5.81
C GLY A 141 2.27 10.81 5.43
N VAL A 142 1.83 10.96 4.19
CA VAL A 142 0.62 10.30 3.66
C VAL A 142 0.82 8.77 3.57
N ALA A 143 2.03 8.30 3.25
CA ALA A 143 2.34 6.87 3.24
C ALA A 143 2.26 6.27 4.66
N MET A 144 2.68 7.02 5.68
CA MET A 144 2.52 6.62 7.08
C MET A 144 1.03 6.54 7.50
N VAL A 145 0.18 7.46 7.01
CA VAL A 145 -1.28 7.39 7.23
C VAL A 145 -1.88 6.14 6.57
N LEU A 146 -1.47 5.83 5.33
CA LEU A 146 -1.89 4.60 4.65
C LEU A 146 -1.49 3.35 5.44
N LEU A 147 -0.23 3.28 5.90
CA LEU A 147 0.25 2.18 6.73
C LEU A 147 -0.54 2.06 8.05
N ALA A 148 -0.83 3.19 8.71
CA ALA A 148 -1.62 3.20 9.94
C ALA A 148 -3.04 2.63 9.73
N ILE A 149 -3.70 2.97 8.61
CA ILE A 149 -5.01 2.42 8.26
C ILE A 149 -4.94 0.90 8.02
N LEU A 150 -3.93 0.42 7.30
CA LEU A 150 -3.72 -1.02 7.08
C LEU A 150 -3.52 -1.77 8.39
N LEU A 151 -2.71 -1.22 9.31
CA LEU A 151 -2.49 -1.80 10.63
C LEU A 151 -3.75 -1.77 11.50
N ALA A 152 -4.53 -0.68 11.45
CA ALA A 152 -5.80 -0.57 12.17
C ALA A 152 -6.81 -1.61 11.68
N MET A 153 -6.92 -1.82 10.36
CA MET A 153 -7.76 -2.88 9.80
C MET A 153 -7.25 -4.27 10.20
N TYR A 154 -5.94 -4.51 10.16
CA TYR A 154 -5.37 -5.79 10.59
C TYR A 154 -5.72 -6.09 12.05
N ARG A 155 -5.59 -5.10 12.94
CA ARG A 155 -5.97 -5.24 14.37
C ARG A 155 -7.48 -5.46 14.56
N ALA A 156 -8.32 -4.77 13.80
CA ALA A 156 -9.77 -4.93 13.85
C ALA A 156 -10.25 -6.34 13.42
N THR A 157 -9.38 -7.10 12.75
CA THR A 157 -9.65 -8.50 12.35
C THR A 157 -8.97 -9.54 13.24
N ALA A 158 -8.34 -9.12 14.34
CA ALA A 158 -7.80 -10.05 15.33
C ALA A 158 -8.93 -10.90 15.94
N PRO A 159 -8.69 -12.19 16.24
CA PRO A 159 -9.69 -13.04 16.86
C PRO A 159 -9.85 -12.56 18.31
N GLU A 160 -11.05 -12.62 18.87
CA GLU A 160 -11.17 -12.40 20.31
C GLU A 160 -10.32 -13.44 21.06
N PRO A 161 -9.58 -13.03 22.10
CA PRO A 161 -8.87 -14.00 22.93
C PRO A 161 -9.88 -14.99 23.53
N GLU A 162 -9.60 -16.27 23.39
CA GLU A 162 -10.46 -17.35 23.91
C GLU A 162 -10.65 -17.18 25.44
N PRO A 163 -11.89 -17.22 25.97
CA PRO A 163 -12.19 -16.97 27.39
C PRO A 163 -11.45 -17.89 28.39
N ALA A 164 -10.79 -18.95 27.93
CA ALA A 164 -10.12 -19.94 28.77
C ALA A 164 -8.90 -19.41 29.54
N ALA A 165 -8.29 -18.29 29.13
CA ALA A 165 -7.17 -17.68 29.86
C ALA A 165 -7.60 -16.74 31.01
N ALA A 166 -8.87 -16.30 31.04
CA ALA A 166 -9.38 -15.36 32.03
C ALA A 166 -9.99 -16.03 33.27
N ALA A 167 -10.18 -17.35 33.24
CA ALA A 167 -10.77 -18.13 34.34
C ALA A 167 -9.74 -18.89 35.19
N ALA A 168 -8.44 -18.63 35.00
CA ALA A 168 -7.34 -19.35 35.66
C ALA A 168 -6.55 -18.53 36.71
N THR A 169 -7.11 -17.44 37.22
CA THR A 169 -6.51 -16.64 38.33
C THR A 169 -7.52 -16.38 39.43
#